data_AF-A0AA41T050-F1
#
_entry.id   AF-A0AA41T050-F1
#
_cell.length_a   1.000
_cell.length_b   1.000
_cell.length_c   1.000
_cell.angle_alpha   90.00
_cell.angle_beta   90.00
_cell.angle_gamma   90.00
#
_symmetry.space_group_name_H-M   'P 1'
#
loop_
_entity.id
_entity.type
_entity.pdbx_description
1 polymer ?
#
loop_
_entity_poly.entity_id
_entity_poly.type
_entity_poly.pdbx_seq_one_letter_code
_entity_poly.pdbx_strand_id
1 'polypeptide(L)'
;MVSETLVSMFLWLWASGVCGDIVMTQTPGSLAVSAGERVTISCKSSQSLLWDSDHKDDLAWYQQKPGQAPKMIISWASHRKPGSH
;
A
#
# COMPACT_ATOMS: atom_id res chain seq x y z
N MET A 1 33.06 -17.69 23.34
CA MET A 1 31.91 -18.29 24.05
C MET A 1 30.85 -17.20 24.10
N VAL A 2 29.83 -17.29 23.25
CA VAL A 2 28.76 -16.27 23.20
C VAL A 2 27.88 -16.48 24.43
N SER A 3 27.59 -15.42 25.17
CA SER A 3 26.83 -15.51 26.43
C SER A 3 25.42 -16.05 26.18
N GLU A 4 24.95 -16.98 27.00
CA GLU A 4 23.60 -17.58 26.94
C GLU A 4 22.50 -16.51 26.97
N THR A 5 22.73 -15.40 27.69
CA THR A 5 21.79 -14.27 27.72
C THR A 5 21.73 -13.56 26.36
N LEU A 6 22.87 -13.44 25.67
CA LEU A 6 22.95 -12.88 24.33
C LEU A 6 22.25 -13.79 23.31
N VAL A 7 22.49 -15.11 23.39
CA VAL A 7 21.83 -16.12 22.54
C VAL A 7 20.32 -16.09 22.74
N SER A 8 19.87 -16.00 24.00
CA SER A 8 18.45 -15.86 24.34
C SER A 8 17.86 -14.57 23.75
N MET A 9 18.51 -13.41 23.91
CA MET A 9 18.04 -12.15 23.32
C MET A 9 17.92 -12.22 21.79
N PHE A 10 18.88 -12.86 21.11
CA PHE A 10 18.81 -13.08 19.65
C PHE A 10 17.63 -13.97 19.25
N LEU A 11 17.34 -15.03 20.02
CA LEU A 11 16.17 -15.90 19.80
C LEU A 11 14.84 -15.17 19.99
N TRP A 12 14.74 -14.28 20.99
CA TRP A 12 13.56 -13.44 21.21
C TRP A 12 13.35 -12.41 20.08
N LEU A 13 14.44 -11.79 19.59
CA LEU A 13 14.38 -10.85 18.47
C LEU A 13 13.94 -11.53 17.15
N TRP A 14 14.37 -12.77 16.92
CA TRP A 14 13.92 -13.56 15.77
C TRP A 14 12.45 -14.01 15.89
N ALA A 15 11.94 -14.18 17.11
CA ALA A 15 10.55 -14.57 17.35
C ALA A 15 9.56 -13.39 17.25
N SER A 16 10.01 -12.14 17.38
CA SER A 16 9.18 -10.95 17.19
C SER A 16 8.95 -10.66 15.71
N GLY A 17 8.27 -11.56 15.01
CA GLY A 17 7.65 -11.26 13.72
C GLY A 17 6.44 -10.36 13.93
N VAL A 18 6.66 -9.05 14.08
CA VAL A 18 5.57 -8.07 14.15
C VAL A 18 5.02 -7.87 12.75
N CYS A 19 3.91 -8.56 12.44
CA CYS A 19 3.14 -8.31 11.23
C CYS A 19 2.10 -7.24 11.55
N GLY A 20 2.31 -6.02 11.07
CA GLY A 20 1.34 -4.92 11.21
C GLY A 20 0.45 -4.83 9.98
N ASP A 21 -0.83 -4.52 10.17
CA ASP A 21 -1.77 -4.29 9.06
C ASP A 21 -1.33 -3.08 8.21
N ILE A 22 -1.49 -3.20 6.89
CA ILE A 22 -1.32 -2.09 5.96
C ILE A 22 -2.65 -1.35 5.85
N VAL A 23 -2.67 -0.09 6.30
CA VAL A 23 -3.85 0.76 6.26
C VAL A 23 -3.81 1.61 4.99
N MET A 24 -4.91 1.57 4.23
CA MET A 24 -5.08 2.33 2.99
C MET A 24 -6.06 3.48 3.21
N THR A 25 -5.60 4.72 3.04
CA THR A 25 -6.42 5.93 3.22
C THR A 25 -6.69 6.60 1.88
N GLN A 26 -7.95 6.84 1.55
CA GLN A 26 -8.37 7.48 0.31
C GLN A 26 -8.98 8.87 0.54
N THR A 27 -8.67 9.80 -0.36
CA THR A 27 -9.17 11.19 -0.31
C THR A 27 -9.50 11.67 -1.73
N PRO A 28 -10.63 12.37 -1.94
CA PRO A 28 -11.70 12.64 -0.98
C PRO A 28 -12.58 11.40 -0.73
N GLY A 29 -13.22 11.33 0.45
CA GLY A 29 -14.17 10.24 0.75
C GLY A 29 -15.48 10.33 -0.04
N SER A 30 -15.86 11.53 -0.48
CA SER A 30 -16.98 11.77 -1.38
C SER A 30 -16.74 13.06 -2.17
N LEU A 31 -17.16 13.10 -3.42
CA LEU A 31 -17.05 14.25 -4.29
C LEU A 31 -18.21 14.24 -5.30
N ALA A 32 -18.89 15.36 -5.46
CA ALA A 32 -19.86 15.58 -6.53
C ALA A 32 -19.18 16.37 -7.66
N VAL A 33 -19.33 15.91 -8.90
CA VAL A 33 -18.76 16.55 -10.09
C VAL A 33 -19.74 16.53 -11.25
N SER A 34 -19.60 17.48 -12.17
CA SER A 34 -20.35 17.52 -13.43
C SER A 34 -19.77 16.54 -14.44
N ALA A 35 -20.60 16.06 -15.35
CA ALA A 35 -20.15 15.18 -16.42
C ALA A 35 -19.11 15.89 -17.31
N GLY A 36 -17.99 15.22 -17.55
CA GLY A 36 -16.87 15.75 -18.34
C GLY A 36 -15.77 16.43 -17.52
N GLU A 37 -16.00 16.68 -16.23
CA GLU A 37 -14.96 17.17 -15.32
C GLU A 37 -13.94 16.08 -14.96
N ARG A 38 -12.70 16.50 -14.74
CA ARG A 38 -11.63 15.60 -14.29
C ARG A 38 -11.65 15.50 -12.77
N VAL A 39 -11.62 14.26 -12.27
CA VAL A 39 -11.44 13.98 -10.84
C VAL A 39 -10.08 13.37 -10.55
N THR A 40 -9.57 13.66 -9.36
CA THR A 40 -8.36 13.05 -8.81
C THR A 40 -8.71 12.43 -7.46
N ILE A 41 -8.41 11.15 -7.28
CA ILE A 41 -8.51 10.45 -6.00
C ILE A 41 -7.09 10.07 -5.58
N SER A 42 -6.73 10.39 -4.34
CA SER A 42 -5.46 10.04 -3.74
C SER A 42 -5.61 8.85 -2.83
N CYS A 43 -4.63 7.95 -2.84
CA CYS A 43 -4.52 6.83 -1.91
C CYS A 43 -3.14 6.86 -1.24
N LYS A 44 -3.11 6.70 0.08
CA LYS A 44 -1.88 6.62 0.88
C LYS A 44 -1.90 5.32 1.68
N SER A 45 -0.83 4.53 1.56
CA SER A 45 -0.58 3.36 2.39
C SER A 45 0.21 3.76 3.64
N SER A 46 0.02 3.04 4.75
CA SER A 46 0.82 3.21 5.96
C SER A 46 2.25 2.66 5.85
N GLN A 47 2.50 1.78 4.88
CA GLN A 47 3.77 1.09 4.64
C GLN A 47 4.04 0.97 3.13
N SER A 48 5.26 0.56 2.78
CA SER A 48 5.63 0.32 1.38
C SER A 48 4.81 -0.83 0.78
N LEU A 49 4.30 -0.64 -0.44
CA LEU A 49 3.64 -1.68 -1.23
C LEU A 49 4.59 -2.31 -2.28
N LEU A 50 5.86 -1.88 -2.28
CA LEU A 50 6.86 -2.32 -3.24
C LEU A 50 7.08 -3.83 -3.12
N TRP A 51 6.78 -4.55 -4.18
CA TRP A 51 7.14 -5.95 -4.30
C TRP A 51 8.50 -6.09 -5.01
N ASP A 52 9.44 -6.68 -4.26
CA ASP A 52 10.88 -6.85 -4.48
C ASP A 52 11.31 -7.07 -5.95
N SER A 53 10.62 -7.94 -6.69
CA SER A 53 11.13 -8.44 -7.98
C SER A 53 10.98 -7.51 -9.19
N ASP A 54 9.94 -6.68 -9.23
CA ASP A 54 9.55 -5.96 -10.47
C ASP A 54 9.51 -4.43 -10.30
N HIS A 55 9.86 -3.93 -9.12
CA HIS A 55 9.79 -2.51 -8.76
C HIS A 55 8.38 -1.90 -8.98
N LYS A 56 7.35 -2.73 -8.76
CA LYS A 56 5.94 -2.32 -8.84
C LYS A 56 5.33 -2.36 -7.46
N ASP A 57 4.44 -1.42 -7.20
CA ASP A 57 3.58 -1.47 -6.03
C ASP A 57 2.45 -2.46 -6.30
N ASP A 58 2.22 -3.35 -5.32
CA ASP A 58 1.04 -4.21 -5.30
C ASP A 58 -0.19 -3.39 -4.90
N LEU A 59 -0.70 -2.63 -5.87
CA LEU A 59 -1.85 -1.75 -5.73
C LEU A 59 -2.79 -1.90 -6.93
N ALA A 60 -4.08 -2.02 -6.66
CA ALA A 60 -5.12 -2.04 -7.67
C ALA A 60 -6.26 -1.06 -7.31
N TRP A 61 -6.81 -0.40 -8.34
CA TRP A 61 -8.00 0.44 -8.21
C TRP A 61 -9.23 -0.29 -8.72
N TYR A 62 -10.33 -0.20 -7.98
CA TYR A 62 -11.60 -0.80 -8.32
C TYR A 62 -12.68 0.26 -8.45
N GLN A 63 -13.53 0.11 -9.47
CA GLN A 63 -14.77 0.87 -9.61
C GLN A 63 -15.94 -0.01 -9.19
N GLN A 64 -16.75 0.49 -8.25
CA GLN A 64 -18.01 -0.15 -7.88
C GLN A 64 -19.17 0.79 -8.25
N LYS A 65 -20.10 0.28 -9.05
CA LYS A 65 -21.37 0.94 -9.33
C LYS A 65 -22.43 0.41 -8.34
N PRO A 66 -23.45 1.22 -7.98
CA PRO A 66 -24.52 0.75 -7.12
C PRO A 66 -25.14 -0.57 -7.63
N GLY A 67 -25.23 -1.58 -6.77
CA GLY A 67 -25.79 -2.90 -7.11
C GLY A 67 -24.90 -3.81 -7.96
N GLN A 68 -23.65 -3.43 -8.26
CA GLN A 68 -22.73 -4.25 -9.05
C GLN A 68 -21.50 -4.70 -8.23
N ALA A 69 -20.88 -5.79 -8.65
CA ALA A 69 -19.61 -6.23 -8.10
C ALA A 69 -18.49 -5.23 -8.45
N PRO A 70 -17.48 -5.04 -7.57
CA PRO A 70 -16.31 -4.23 -7.89
C PRO A 70 -15.59 -4.73 -9.15
N LYS A 71 -15.24 -3.81 -10.06
CA LYS A 71 -14.47 -4.09 -11.27
C LYS A 71 -13.11 -3.41 -11.17
N MET A 72 -12.03 -4.17 -11.36
CA MET A 72 -10.68 -3.62 -11.42
C MET A 72 -10.53 -2.70 -12.65
N ILE A 73 -9.99 -1.51 -12.45
CA ILE A 73 -9.76 -0.50 -13.50
C ILE A 73 -8.28 -0.17 -13.69
N ILE A 74 -7.45 -0.34 -12.66
CA ILE A 74 -5.99 -0.18 -12.71
C ILE A 74 -5.37 -1.30 -11.87
N SER A 75 -4.30 -1.92 -12.35
CA SER A 75 -3.50 -2.92 -11.64
C SER A 75 -2.02 -2.54 -11.72
N TRP A 76 -1.25 -2.88 -10.69
CA TRP A 76 0.21 -2.71 -10.63
C TRP A 76 0.65 -1.26 -10.83
N ALA A 77 0.69 -0.49 -9.73
CA ALA A 77 1.16 0.89 -9.81
C ALA A 77 2.68 0.95 -9.99
N SER A 78 3.15 1.84 -10.88
CA SER A 78 4.57 2.06 -11.12
C SER A 78 5.09 3.21 -10.26
N HIS A 79 6.30 3.04 -9.72
CA HIS A 79 7.01 4.08 -9.00
C HIS A 79 7.40 5.19 -9.98
N ARG A 80 6.90 6.41 -9.76
CA ARG A 80 7.48 7.61 -10.38
C ARG A 80 8.56 8.16 -9.45
N LYS A 81 9.83 8.14 -9.88
CA LYS A 81 10.92 8.80 -9.14
C LYS A 81 10.58 10.29 -9.00
N PRO A 82 10.73 10.90 -7.81
CA PRO A 82 10.66 12.34 -7.67
C PRO A 82 11.67 12.98 -8.63
N GLY A 83 11.25 13.97 -9.41
CA GLY A 83 12.16 14.71 -10.28
C GLY A 83 13.19 15.45 -9.41
N SER A 84 14.47 15.23 -9.66
CA SER A 84 15.53 16.06 -9.10
C SER A 84 15.49 17.42 -9.79
N HIS A 85 15.08 18.45 -9.05
CA HIS A 85 15.34 19.84 -9.41
C HIS A 85 16.72 20.26 -8.91
#